data_AF-A0A562CAH0-F1
#
_entry.id   AF-A0A562CAH0-F1
#
_cell.length_a   1.000
_cell.length_b   1.000
_cell.length_c   1.000
_cell.angle_alpha   90.00
_cell.angle_beta   90.00
_cell.angle_gamma   90.00
#
_symmetry.space_group_name_H-M   'P 1'
#
loop_
_entity.id
_entity.type
_entity.pdbx_description
1 polymer ?
#
loop_
_entity_poly.entity_id
_entity_poly.type
_entity_poly.pdbx_seq_one_letter_code
_entity_poly.pdbx_strand_id
1 'polypeptide(L)'
;MSAPADRPVTALVPGVLALLPSYRSIEDPVADLRAACRAAVGRLGPRVRVVASPATGGSGAAVAAALVAEVGAEVVETGETGVLVVGNGSAKRTEKAPGHLDERAEAFDAALRADFSAAATDPALAADLWADTTCLADLPPLADADVLYDAAPFGVQYWVAVWPR
;
A
#
# COMPACT_ATOMS: atom_id res chain seq x y z
N MET A 1 -6.04 6.45 34.20
CA MET A 1 -5.17 6.17 33.05
C MET A 1 -5.86 5.07 32.25
N SER A 2 -6.56 5.41 31.16
CA SER A 2 -7.02 4.39 30.21
C SER A 2 -5.81 3.64 29.69
N ALA A 3 -5.87 2.31 29.65
CA ALA A 3 -4.92 1.53 28.87
C ALA A 3 -4.91 2.10 27.43
N PRO A 4 -3.75 2.19 26.77
CA PRO A 4 -3.76 2.46 25.34
C PRO A 4 -4.62 1.37 24.69
N ALA A 5 -5.62 1.77 23.90
CA ALA A 5 -6.36 0.82 23.09
C ALA A 5 -5.33 0.07 22.25
N ASP A 6 -5.29 -1.27 22.39
CA ASP A 6 -4.38 -2.14 21.65
C ASP A 6 -4.61 -1.90 20.15
N ARG A 7 -3.69 -1.17 19.50
CA ARG A 7 -3.86 -0.78 18.11
C ARG A 7 -3.81 -2.07 17.28
N PRO A 8 -4.78 -2.35 16.40
CA PRO A 8 -4.72 -3.53 15.56
C PRO A 8 -3.46 -3.52 14.69
N VAL A 9 -2.91 -4.71 14.38
CA VAL A 9 -1.82 -4.84 13.41
C VAL A 9 -2.25 -4.15 12.12
N THR A 10 -1.39 -3.29 11.59
CA THR A 10 -1.69 -2.52 10.38
C THR A 10 -0.69 -2.90 9.30
N ALA A 11 -1.16 -3.13 8.07
CA ALA A 11 -0.30 -3.37 6.92
C ALA A 11 -0.59 -2.37 5.80
N LEU A 12 0.44 -1.99 5.05
CA LEU A 12 0.36 -1.22 3.81
C LEU A 12 0.66 -2.15 2.63
N VAL A 13 -0.14 -2.05 1.56
CA VAL A 13 0.10 -2.71 0.27
C VAL A 13 -0.25 -1.76 -0.89
N PRO A 14 0.31 -1.95 -2.10
CA PRO A 14 -0.07 -1.15 -3.26
C PRO A 14 -1.39 -1.61 -3.89
N GLY A 15 -2.13 -0.67 -4.47
CA GLY A 15 -3.39 -0.92 -5.19
C GLY A 15 -3.24 -1.35 -6.66
N VAL A 16 -2.11 -1.98 -7.02
CA VAL A 16 -1.77 -2.30 -8.42
C VAL A 16 -2.53 -3.51 -8.95
N LEU A 17 -3.14 -3.37 -10.13
CA LEU A 17 -3.96 -4.41 -10.76
C LEU A 17 -3.23 -5.73 -11.02
N ALA A 18 -1.91 -5.69 -11.19
CA ALA A 18 -1.08 -6.88 -11.33
C ALA A 18 -1.20 -7.85 -10.14
N LEU A 19 -1.62 -7.37 -8.96
CA LEU A 19 -1.89 -8.21 -7.79
C LEU A 19 -3.21 -8.98 -7.89
N LEU A 20 -4.12 -8.64 -8.80
CA LEU A 20 -5.36 -9.37 -8.97
C LEU A 20 -5.12 -10.77 -9.59
N PRO A 21 -5.95 -11.78 -9.25
CA PRO A 21 -5.85 -13.11 -9.81
C PRO A 21 -5.94 -13.15 -11.34
N SER A 22 -6.70 -12.24 -11.95
CA SER A 22 -6.87 -12.14 -13.41
C SER A 22 -5.60 -11.78 -14.18
N TYR A 23 -4.57 -11.26 -13.49
CA TYR A 23 -3.27 -10.90 -14.06
C TYR A 23 -2.21 -11.97 -13.81
N ARG A 24 -2.56 -13.12 -13.24
CA ARG A 24 -1.62 -14.25 -13.07
C ARG A 24 -1.32 -14.86 -14.44
N SER A 25 -0.11 -14.59 -14.94
CA SER A 25 0.46 -15.20 -16.14
C SER A 25 1.43 -16.34 -15.76
N ILE A 26 1.93 -17.07 -16.76
CA ILE A 26 2.98 -18.11 -16.59
C ILE A 26 4.26 -17.47 -16.03
N GLU A 27 4.56 -16.24 -16.44
CA GLU A 27 5.60 -15.40 -15.86
C GLU A 27 4.93 -14.29 -15.07
N ASP A 28 5.08 -14.29 -13.73
CA ASP A 28 4.49 -13.28 -12.84
C ASP A 28 5.49 -12.13 -12.63
N PRO A 29 5.31 -10.98 -13.30
CA PRO A 29 6.27 -9.87 -13.24
C PRO A 29 6.29 -9.17 -11.88
N VAL A 30 5.37 -9.53 -10.97
CA VAL A 30 5.27 -9.01 -9.61
C VAL A 30 5.35 -10.12 -8.56
N ALA A 31 6.02 -11.24 -8.85
CA ALA A 31 6.10 -12.38 -7.94
C ALA A 31 6.58 -12.00 -6.52
N ASP A 32 7.67 -11.24 -6.42
CA ASP A 32 8.24 -10.82 -5.13
C ASP A 32 7.29 -9.86 -4.39
N LEU A 33 6.71 -8.89 -5.10
CA LEU A 33 5.71 -7.98 -4.53
C LEU A 33 4.48 -8.75 -4.03
N ARG A 34 4.00 -9.73 -4.79
CA ARG A 34 2.85 -10.56 -4.41
C ARG A 34 3.16 -11.40 -3.18
N ALA A 35 4.35 -12.00 -3.12
CA ALA A 35 4.81 -12.76 -1.97
C ALA A 35 4.88 -11.87 -0.72
N ALA A 36 5.41 -10.65 -0.85
CA ALA A 36 5.43 -9.66 0.23
C ALA A 36 4.01 -9.28 0.69
N CYS A 37 3.10 -8.96 -0.24
CA CYS A 37 1.70 -8.66 0.08
C CYS A 37 1.04 -9.81 0.84
N ARG A 38 1.20 -11.06 0.37
CA ARG A 38 0.65 -12.24 1.05
C ARG A 38 1.22 -12.40 2.46
N ALA A 39 2.53 -12.19 2.63
CA ALA A 39 3.18 -12.26 3.93
C ALA A 39 2.68 -11.17 4.89
N ALA A 40 2.48 -9.94 4.40
CA ALA A 40 1.95 -8.83 5.20
C ALA A 40 0.50 -9.06 5.62
N VAL A 41 -0.38 -9.37 4.66
CA VAL A 41 -1.81 -9.55 4.91
C VAL A 41 -2.07 -10.76 5.81
N GLY A 42 -1.27 -11.82 5.70
CA GLY A 42 -1.33 -12.98 6.61
C GLY A 42 -1.10 -12.65 8.08
N ARG A 43 -0.49 -11.50 8.41
CA ARG A 43 -0.27 -11.05 9.79
C ARG A 43 -1.44 -10.27 10.39
N LEU A 44 -2.45 -9.92 9.59
CA LEU A 44 -3.62 -9.15 10.04
C LEU A 44 -4.67 -9.99 10.78
N GLY A 45 -4.55 -11.31 10.70
CA GLY A 45 -5.52 -12.24 11.27
C GLY A 45 -6.76 -12.42 10.39
N PRO A 46 -7.80 -13.10 10.90
CA PRO A 46 -8.92 -13.58 10.09
C PRO A 46 -9.89 -12.48 9.66
N ARG A 47 -9.93 -11.32 10.33
CA ARG A 47 -10.91 -10.25 10.09
C ARG A 47 -10.20 -8.96 9.75
N VAL A 48 -10.26 -8.52 8.50
CA VAL A 48 -9.47 -7.39 8.01
C VAL A 48 -10.38 -6.23 7.65
N ARG A 49 -10.15 -5.06 8.24
CA ARG A 49 -10.75 -3.81 7.76
C ARG A 49 -9.88 -3.22 6.66
N VAL A 50 -10.47 -2.94 5.51
CA VAL A 50 -9.77 -2.35 4.36
C VAL A 50 -9.92 -0.83 4.39
N VAL A 51 -8.82 -0.12 4.21
CA VAL A 51 -8.77 1.33 4.04
C VAL A 51 -8.13 1.61 2.68
N ALA A 52 -8.96 1.91 1.69
CA ALA A 52 -8.53 2.20 0.34
C ALA A 52 -9.26 3.45 -0.17
N SER A 53 -8.57 4.25 -0.98
CA SER A 53 -9.18 5.43 -1.59
C SER A 53 -10.03 5.01 -2.80
N PRO A 54 -11.01 5.84 -3.21
CA PRO A 54 -11.65 5.68 -4.51
C PRO A 54 -10.75 6.13 -5.67
N ALA A 55 -9.49 6.51 -5.41
CA ALA A 55 -8.54 6.89 -6.44
C ALA A 55 -8.31 5.73 -7.42
N THR A 56 -7.77 6.08 -8.60
CA THR A 56 -7.46 5.13 -9.68
C THR A 56 -8.63 4.21 -10.07
N GLY A 57 -9.88 4.70 -9.95
CA GLY A 57 -11.09 3.96 -10.32
C GLY A 57 -11.52 2.88 -9.33
N GLY A 58 -11.04 2.93 -8.08
CA GLY A 58 -11.41 1.98 -7.02
C GLY A 58 -10.66 0.63 -7.10
N SER A 59 -9.58 0.54 -7.87
CA SER A 59 -8.77 -0.68 -8.00
C SER A 59 -8.20 -1.13 -6.65
N GLY A 60 -7.86 -0.20 -5.76
CA GLY A 60 -7.27 -0.50 -4.46
C GLY A 60 -8.15 -1.39 -3.59
N ALA A 61 -9.46 -1.11 -3.51
CA ALA A 61 -10.40 -1.93 -2.74
C ALA A 61 -10.52 -3.35 -3.31
N ALA A 62 -10.56 -3.50 -4.64
CA ALA A 62 -10.59 -4.81 -5.29
C ALA A 62 -9.31 -5.62 -5.05
N VAL A 63 -8.15 -4.96 -5.12
CA VAL A 63 -6.84 -5.58 -4.82
C VAL A 63 -6.77 -6.03 -3.37
N ALA A 64 -7.16 -5.18 -2.42
CA ALA A 64 -7.18 -5.53 -1.00
C ALA A 64 -8.10 -6.72 -0.72
N ALA A 65 -9.33 -6.71 -1.25
CA ALA A 65 -10.26 -7.82 -1.08
C ALA A 65 -9.70 -9.15 -1.64
N ALA A 66 -9.03 -9.10 -2.81
CA ALA A 66 -8.39 -10.28 -3.39
C ALA A 66 -7.24 -10.81 -2.51
N LEU A 67 -6.40 -9.93 -1.97
CA LEU A 67 -5.30 -10.32 -1.07
C LEU A 67 -5.79 -10.90 0.25
N VAL A 68 -6.85 -10.31 0.83
CA VAL A 68 -7.50 -10.81 2.06
C VAL A 68 -8.09 -12.20 1.83
N ALA A 69 -8.81 -12.40 0.72
CA ALA A 69 -9.34 -13.70 0.34
C ALA A 69 -8.22 -14.74 0.07
N GLU A 70 -7.10 -14.34 -0.54
CA GLU A 70 -5.97 -15.22 -0.84
C GLU A 70 -5.33 -15.82 0.43
N VAL A 71 -5.35 -15.10 1.55
CA VAL A 71 -4.86 -15.62 2.84
C VAL A 71 -5.94 -16.33 3.67
N GLY A 72 -7.17 -16.44 3.16
CA GLY A 72 -8.30 -17.07 3.86
C GLY A 72 -8.93 -16.20 4.95
N ALA A 73 -8.72 -14.88 4.91
CA ALA A 73 -9.36 -13.94 5.81
C ALA A 73 -10.64 -13.34 5.20
N GLU A 74 -11.45 -12.66 6.02
CA GLU A 74 -12.66 -11.95 5.62
C GLU A 74 -12.49 -10.43 5.74
N VAL A 75 -13.00 -9.69 4.76
CA VAL A 75 -13.12 -8.23 4.85
C VAL A 75 -14.30 -7.89 5.75
N VAL A 76 -14.10 -7.04 6.74
CA VAL A 76 -15.12 -6.61 7.70
C VAL A 76 -15.15 -5.10 7.87
N GLU A 77 -16.33 -4.56 8.17
CA GLU A 77 -16.48 -3.13 8.50
C GLU A 77 -16.16 -2.84 9.97
N THR A 78 -16.45 -3.79 10.87
CA THR A 78 -16.20 -3.66 12.32
C THR A 78 -15.78 -4.98 12.95
N GLY A 79 -15.07 -4.89 14.08
CA GLY A 79 -14.57 -6.06 14.80
C GLY A 79 -13.39 -6.72 14.07
N GLU A 80 -12.54 -5.91 13.46
CA GLU A 80 -11.34 -6.33 12.78
C GLU A 80 -10.26 -6.81 13.75
N THR A 81 -9.47 -7.79 13.32
CA THR A 81 -8.24 -8.21 14.00
C THR A 81 -7.01 -7.44 13.51
N GLY A 82 -7.10 -6.85 12.31
CA GLY A 82 -6.06 -6.08 11.64
C GLY A 82 -6.63 -5.12 10.58
N VAL A 83 -5.83 -4.14 10.19
CA VAL A 83 -6.19 -3.11 9.20
C VAL A 83 -5.26 -3.22 7.99
N LEU A 84 -5.83 -3.25 6.78
CA LEU A 84 -5.11 -3.22 5.52
C LEU A 84 -5.30 -1.85 4.85
N VAL A 85 -4.26 -1.05 4.82
CA VAL A 85 -4.21 0.23 4.11
C VAL A 85 -3.68 0.00 2.70
N VAL A 86 -4.32 0.63 1.71
CA VAL A 86 -3.90 0.61 0.32
C VAL A 86 -3.39 1.98 -0.09
N GLY A 87 -2.21 2.01 -0.71
CA GLY A 87 -1.64 3.20 -1.31
C GLY A 87 -0.28 2.95 -1.95
N ASN A 88 0.20 3.90 -2.73
CA ASN A 88 1.48 3.81 -3.42
C ASN A 88 2.12 5.20 -3.56
N GLY A 89 3.45 5.21 -3.73
CA GLY A 89 4.18 6.41 -4.11
C GLY A 89 3.95 6.78 -5.58
N SER A 90 4.83 7.61 -6.12
CA SER A 90 4.76 8.14 -7.48
C SER A 90 4.74 7.05 -8.56
N ALA A 91 4.08 7.32 -9.68
CA ALA A 91 4.04 6.45 -10.86
C ALA A 91 4.89 6.99 -12.04
N LYS A 92 5.91 7.80 -11.71
CA LYS A 92 6.69 8.61 -12.67
C LYS A 92 8.21 8.51 -12.48
N ARG A 93 8.71 7.39 -11.94
CA ARG A 93 10.14 7.22 -11.58
C ARG A 93 11.06 6.92 -12.77
N THR A 94 10.54 6.56 -13.93
CA THR A 94 11.33 6.18 -15.11
C THR A 94 10.66 6.63 -16.41
N GLU A 95 11.42 6.70 -17.50
CA GLU A 95 10.86 7.04 -18.82
C GLU A 95 9.77 6.07 -19.29
N LYS A 96 9.87 4.80 -18.85
CA LYS A 96 8.91 3.73 -19.16
C LYS A 96 7.77 3.62 -18.15
N ALA A 97 7.75 4.50 -17.13
CA ALA A 97 6.69 4.49 -16.14
C ALA A 97 5.35 4.87 -16.78
N PRO A 98 4.20 4.42 -16.23
CA PRO A 98 2.88 4.74 -16.77
C PRO A 98 2.63 6.24 -16.95
N GLY A 99 3.13 7.07 -16.03
CA GLY A 99 3.01 8.53 -16.10
C GLY A 99 4.19 9.24 -16.78
N HIS A 100 5.13 8.50 -17.38
CA HIS A 100 6.44 8.98 -17.87
C HIS A 100 7.33 9.57 -16.76
N LEU A 101 8.61 9.81 -17.04
CA LEU A 101 9.54 10.34 -16.05
C LEU A 101 9.14 11.75 -15.61
N ASP A 102 9.09 11.96 -14.31
CA ASP A 102 9.08 13.28 -13.67
C ASP A 102 10.20 13.30 -12.62
N GLU A 103 11.16 14.21 -12.76
CA GLU A 103 12.36 14.27 -11.90
C GLU A 103 12.01 14.50 -10.42
N ARG A 104 10.82 15.05 -10.14
CA ARG A 104 10.32 15.29 -8.77
C ARG A 104 9.95 13.99 -8.05
N ALA A 105 9.70 12.91 -8.80
CA ALA A 105 9.20 11.63 -8.29
C ALA A 105 10.09 11.04 -7.19
N GLU A 106 11.41 11.06 -7.37
CA GLU A 106 12.34 10.48 -6.39
C GLU A 106 12.30 11.20 -5.04
N ALA A 107 12.37 12.52 -5.07
CA ALA A 107 12.38 13.33 -3.86
C ALA A 107 11.02 13.26 -3.14
N PHE A 108 9.93 13.21 -3.92
CA PHE A 108 8.57 13.01 -3.38
C PHE A 108 8.46 11.68 -2.63
N ASP A 109 8.88 10.57 -3.24
CA ASP A 109 8.81 9.25 -2.61
C ASP A 109 9.72 9.13 -1.38
N ALA A 110 10.90 9.76 -1.41
CA ALA A 110 11.80 9.79 -0.27
C ALA A 110 11.20 10.57 0.91
N ALA A 111 10.52 11.69 0.66
CA ALA A 111 9.81 12.45 1.68
C ALA A 111 8.64 11.64 2.26
N LEU A 112 7.83 11.03 1.40
CA LEU A 112 6.69 10.22 1.79
C LEU A 112 7.12 8.99 2.62
N ARG A 113 8.26 8.37 2.28
CA ARG A 113 8.86 7.29 3.06
C ARG A 113 9.25 7.71 4.47
N ALA A 114 9.67 8.95 4.65
CA ALA A 114 10.08 9.47 5.96
C ALA A 114 8.87 9.84 6.83
N ASP A 115 7.81 10.37 6.22
CA ASP A 115 6.57 10.74 6.90
C ASP A 115 5.37 10.63 5.94
N PHE A 116 4.40 9.80 6.29
CA PHE A 116 3.17 9.65 5.51
C PHE A 116 2.12 10.72 5.81
N SER A 117 2.36 11.58 6.80
CA SER A 117 1.38 12.57 7.24
C SER A 117 0.93 13.49 6.10
N ALA A 118 -0.30 14.00 6.22
CA ALA A 118 -0.82 14.98 5.27
C ALA A 118 0.00 16.29 5.26
N ALA A 119 0.75 16.59 6.33
CA ALA A 119 1.67 17.72 6.37
C ALA A 119 2.94 17.49 5.55
N ALA A 120 3.36 16.24 5.38
CA ALA A 120 4.50 15.85 4.56
C ALA A 120 4.13 15.66 3.07
N THR A 121 2.84 15.53 2.76
CA THR A 121 2.35 15.26 1.40
C THR A 121 1.74 16.51 0.77
N ASP A 122 2.34 17.05 -0.29
CA ASP A 122 1.66 18.01 -1.18
C ASP A 122 0.63 17.25 -2.04
N PRO A 123 -0.69 17.43 -1.84
CA PRO A 123 -1.70 16.66 -2.57
C PRO A 123 -1.75 17.00 -4.06
N ALA A 124 -1.37 18.22 -4.45
CA ALA A 124 -1.31 18.61 -5.85
C ALA A 124 -0.14 17.92 -6.54
N LEU A 125 1.03 17.87 -5.88
CA LEU A 125 2.18 17.12 -6.38
C LEU A 125 1.90 15.61 -6.41
N ALA A 126 1.22 15.06 -5.40
CA ALA A 126 0.81 13.66 -5.40
C ALA A 126 -0.09 13.34 -6.60
N ALA A 127 -1.06 14.21 -6.90
CA ALA A 127 -1.91 14.08 -8.07
C ALA A 127 -1.12 14.21 -9.38
N ASP A 128 -0.18 15.16 -9.50
CA ASP A 128 0.71 15.31 -10.66
C ASP A 128 1.56 14.07 -10.90
N LEU A 129 2.05 13.44 -9.82
CA LEU A 129 2.90 12.26 -9.84
C LEU A 129 2.13 10.94 -9.89
N TRP A 130 0.79 11.00 -9.92
CA TRP A 130 -0.11 9.84 -9.92
C TRP A 130 0.12 8.91 -8.71
N ALA A 131 0.49 9.49 -7.56
CA ALA A 131 0.61 8.77 -6.31
C ALA A 131 -0.76 8.61 -5.64
N ASP A 132 -0.99 7.47 -4.97
CA ASP A 132 -2.17 7.27 -4.12
C ASP A 132 -1.75 7.35 -2.65
N THR A 133 -1.81 8.57 -2.12
CA THR A 133 -1.40 8.90 -0.75
C THR A 133 -2.57 9.12 0.20
N THR A 134 -3.80 9.10 -0.32
CA THR A 134 -5.03 9.53 0.39
C THR A 134 -5.23 8.81 1.73
N CYS A 135 -4.91 7.52 1.77
CA CYS A 135 -5.11 6.68 2.94
C CYS A 135 -3.84 6.49 3.80
N LEU A 136 -2.73 7.13 3.45
CA LEU A 136 -1.44 6.93 4.13
C LEU A 136 -1.30 7.80 5.39
N ALA A 137 -2.04 8.91 5.49
CA ALA A 137 -1.85 9.93 6.53
C ALA A 137 -1.92 9.44 7.98
N ASP A 138 -2.60 8.32 8.24
CA ASP A 138 -2.77 7.73 9.57
C ASP A 138 -1.75 6.60 9.88
N LEU A 139 -0.85 6.30 8.93
CA LEU A 139 0.22 5.34 9.12
C LEU A 139 1.40 5.97 9.88
N PRO A 140 2.05 5.25 10.80
CA PRO A 140 3.34 5.67 11.33
C PRO A 140 4.40 5.70 10.22
N PRO A 141 5.55 6.33 10.45
CA PRO A 141 6.68 6.29 9.52
C PRO A 141 7.08 4.85 9.15
N LEU A 142 7.56 4.65 7.91
CA LEU A 142 8.08 3.34 7.48
C LEU A 142 9.27 2.84 8.30
N ALA A 143 10.01 3.76 8.93
CA ALA A 143 11.12 3.42 9.81
C ALA A 143 10.69 2.57 11.03
N ASP A 144 9.41 2.67 11.41
CA ASP A 144 8.83 1.92 12.53
C ASP A 144 8.15 0.61 12.09
N ALA A 145 8.19 0.29 10.79
CA ALA A 145 7.53 -0.86 10.19
C ALA A 145 8.52 -2.01 9.91
N ASP A 146 8.00 -3.24 9.87
CA ASP A 146 8.66 -4.33 9.14
C ASP A 146 8.38 -4.17 7.65
N VAL A 147 9.36 -3.65 6.90
CA VAL A 147 9.27 -3.39 5.46
C VAL A 147 9.64 -4.66 4.68
N LEU A 148 8.64 -5.26 4.03
CA LEU A 148 8.78 -6.49 3.25
C LEU A 148 9.05 -6.22 1.76
N TYR A 149 8.68 -5.05 1.27
CA TYR A 149 8.93 -4.63 -0.11
C TYR A 149 9.06 -3.11 -0.21
N ASP A 150 10.05 -2.64 -0.95
CA ASP A 150 10.28 -1.24 -1.25
C ASP A 150 11.05 -1.13 -2.57
N ALA A 151 10.33 -0.97 -3.68
CA ALA A 151 10.94 -0.84 -4.99
C ALA A 151 9.98 -0.24 -6.02
N ALA A 152 10.54 0.21 -7.14
CA ALA A 152 9.79 0.78 -8.26
C ALA A 152 10.01 0.01 -9.58
N PRO A 153 9.64 -1.29 -9.68
CA PRO A 153 10.01 -2.16 -10.81
C PRO A 153 9.46 -1.69 -12.16
N PHE A 154 8.35 -0.96 -12.18
CA PHE A 154 7.75 -0.37 -13.39
C PHE A 154 7.79 1.16 -13.38
N GLY A 155 8.70 1.73 -12.60
CA GLY A 155 8.72 3.17 -12.35
C GLY A 155 7.55 3.67 -11.49
N VAL A 156 6.87 2.77 -10.78
CA VAL A 156 5.87 3.09 -9.76
C VAL A 156 6.37 2.62 -8.40
N GLN A 157 6.47 3.52 -7.42
CA GLN A 157 6.96 3.19 -6.09
C GLN A 157 5.93 2.38 -5.30
N TYR A 158 6.29 1.15 -4.96
CA TYR A 158 5.47 0.25 -4.16
C TYR A 158 6.11 0.00 -2.80
N TRP A 159 5.28 0.01 -1.76
CA TRP A 159 5.66 -0.39 -0.41
C TRP A 159 4.77 -1.53 0.07
N VAL A 160 5.38 -2.50 0.73
CA VAL A 160 4.69 -3.48 1.57
C VAL A 160 5.33 -3.43 2.94
N ALA A 161 4.53 -3.07 3.95
CA ALA A 161 5.03 -2.86 5.30
C ALA A 161 4.00 -3.29 6.34
N VAL A 162 4.48 -3.69 7.53
CA VAL A 162 3.62 -4.10 8.65
C VAL A 162 4.06 -3.39 9.92
N TRP A 163 3.11 -2.71 10.57
CA TRP A 163 3.25 -2.22 11.93
C TRP A 163 2.62 -3.23 12.88
N PRO A 164 3.43 -3.93 13.72
CA PRO A 164 2.90 -4.83 14.72
C PRO A 164 2.08 -4.06 15.78
N ARG A 165 1.33 -4.80 16.60
CA ARG A 165 0.63 -4.25 17.77
C ARG A 165 1.62 -3.56 18.72
#